data_AF-A0A2G2QPC2-F1
#
_entry.id   AF-A0A2G2QPC2-F1
#
_cell.length_a   1.000
_cell.length_b   1.000
_cell.length_c   1.000
_cell.angle_alpha   90.00
_cell.angle_beta   90.00
_cell.angle_gamma   90.00
#
_symmetry.space_group_name_H-M   'P 1'
#
loop_
_entity.id
_entity.type
_entity.pdbx_description
1 polymer ?
#
loop_
_entity_poly.entity_id
_entity_poly.type
_entity_poly.pdbx_seq_one_letter_code
_entity_poly.pdbx_strand_id
1 'polypeptide(L)' 'MILSENDQIELRIIELKQEHQDLHYIIDHLYEEMQPNQLRIRRLKKRRLFIKDQMEHLKSTLIPDIDA' A
#
# COMPACT_ATOMS: atom_id res chain seq x y z
N MET A 1 -7.64 11.81 -24.68
CA MET A 1 -8.45 12.08 -23.47
C MET A 1 -7.47 12.46 -22.38
N ILE A 2 -7.55 13.67 -21.83
CA ILE A 2 -6.68 14.07 -20.72
C ILE A 2 -7.33 13.47 -19.46
N LEU A 3 -6.61 12.63 -18.71
CA LEU A 3 -7.11 12.11 -17.44
C LEU A 3 -7.27 13.27 -16.47
N SER A 4 -8.42 13.33 -15.79
CA SER A 4 -8.64 14.31 -14.72
C SER A 4 -7.69 14.02 -13.56
N GLU A 5 -7.48 15.03 -12.70
CA GLU A 5 -6.67 14.88 -11.48
C GLU A 5 -7.21 13.75 -10.59
N ASN A 6 -8.53 13.60 -10.49
CA ASN A 6 -9.16 12.51 -9.76
C ASN A 6 -8.85 11.15 -10.37
N ASP A 7 -8.92 11.01 -11.70
CA ASP A 7 -8.59 9.75 -12.38
C ASP A 7 -7.13 9.35 -12.13
N GLN A 8 -6.21 10.32 -12.05
CA GLN A 8 -4.81 10.07 -11.73
C GLN A 8 -4.62 9.60 -10.29
N ILE A 9 -5.35 10.19 -9.33
CA ILE A 9 -5.33 9.75 -7.93
C ILE A 9 -5.92 8.34 -7.79
N GLU A 10 -7.01 8.03 -8.49
CA GLU A 10 -7.61 6.69 -8.50
C GLU A 10 -6.64 5.64 -9.05
N LEU A 11 -5.99 5.92 -10.19
CA LEU A 11 -4.94 5.05 -10.74
C LEU A 11 -3.82 4.83 -9.73
N ARG A 12 -3.39 5.90 -9.04
CA ARG A 12 -2.34 5.79 -8.03
C ARG A 12 -2.76 4.92 -6.85
N ILE A 13 -4.01 5.00 -6.40
CA ILE A 13 -4.55 4.14 -5.35
C ILE A 13 -4.55 2.68 -5.80
N ILE A 14 -4.91 2.39 -7.06
CA ILE A 14 -4.89 1.03 -7.61
C ILE A 14 -3.46 0.47 -7.60
N GLU A 15 -2.47 1.23 -8.05
CA GLU A 15 -1.06 0.85 -8.03
C GLU A 15 -0.58 0.54 -6.60
N LEU A 16 -0.86 1.43 -5.65
CA LEU A 16 -0.48 1.26 -4.25
C LEU A 16 -1.18 0.05 -3.62
N LYS A 17 -2.43 -0.24 -4.00
CA LYS A 17 -3.17 -1.41 -3.52
C LYS A 17 -2.52 -2.70 -4.01
N GLN A 18 -2.10 -2.74 -5.28
CA GLN A 18 -1.39 -3.87 -5.83
C GLN A 18 -0.04 -4.07 -5.12
N GLU A 19 0.76 -3.01 -4.97
CA GLU A 19 2.05 -3.10 -4.25
C GLU A 19 1.86 -3.56 -2.80
N HIS A 20 0.80 -3.09 -2.11
CA HIS A 20 0.46 -3.52 -0.77
C HIS A 20 0.14 -5.03 -0.69
N GLN A 21 -0.62 -5.55 -1.66
CA GLN A 21 -0.95 -6.97 -1.75
C GLN A 21 0.29 -7.81 -2.06
N ASP A 22 1.13 -7.38 -2.99
CA ASP A 22 2.39 -8.07 -3.31
C ASP A 22 3.30 -8.15 -2.09
N LEU A 23 3.44 -7.05 -1.34
CA LEU A 23 4.19 -7.05 -0.08
C LEU A 23 3.59 -7.98 0.96
N HIS A 24 2.26 -8.17 0.99
CA HIS A 24 1.61 -9.13 1.87
C HIS A 24 2.04 -10.56 1.52
N TYR A 25 1.89 -10.96 0.25
CA TYR A 25 2.28 -12.29 -0.22
C TYR A 25 3.78 -12.57 -0.01
N ILE A 26 4.65 -11.59 -0.29
CA ILE A 26 6.10 -11.74 -0.05
C ILE A 26 6.38 -11.94 1.43
N ILE A 27 5.73 -11.20 2.32
CA ILE A 27 5.92 -11.34 3.77
C ILE A 27 5.48 -12.72 4.23
N ASP A 28 4.33 -13.20 3.75
CA ASP A 28 3.79 -14.51 4.13
C ASP A 28 4.71 -15.64 3.68
N HIS A 29 5.23 -15.57 2.46
CA HIS A 29 6.20 -16.55 1.97
C HIS A 29 7.52 -16.53 2.77
N LEU A 30 8.01 -15.35 3.15
CA LEU A 30 9.21 -15.23 4.00
C LEU A 30 9.02 -15.84 5.40
N TYR A 31 7.77 -15.97 5.88
CA TYR A 31 7.48 -16.63 7.14
C TYR A 31 7.52 -18.16 7.05
N GLU A 32 7.39 -18.73 5.84
CA GLU A 32 7.44 -20.18 5.61
C GLU A 32 8.88 -20.72 5.53
N GLU A 33 9.88 -19.84 5.42
CA GLU A 33 11.29 -20.22 5.40
C GLU A 33 11.73 -20.86 6.73
N MET A 34 12.63 -21.87 6.66
CA MET A 34 13.12 -22.59 7.84
C MET A 34 13.86 -21.67 8.85
N GLN A 35 14.44 -20.57 8.37
CA GLN A 35 15.09 -19.53 9.17
C GLN A 35 14.69 -18.14 8.65
N PRO A 36 13.52 -17.62 9.04
CA PRO A 36 12.97 -16.40 8.47
C PRO A 36 13.83 -15.20 8.84
N ASN A 37 14.19 -14.39 7.84
CA ASN A 37 14.92 -13.15 8.09
C ASN A 37 14.00 -12.08 8.71
N GLN A 38 13.96 -12.06 10.05
CA GLN A 38 13.07 -11.18 10.81
C GLN A 38 13.29 -9.69 10.53
N LEU A 39 14.53 -9.26 10.27
CA LEU A 39 14.83 -7.87 9.96
C LEU A 39 14.25 -7.46 8.61
N ARG A 40 14.37 -8.34 7.60
CA ARG A 40 13.77 -8.14 6.27
C ARG A 40 12.25 -8.07 6.38
N ILE A 41 11.64 -9.01 7.08
CA ILE A 41 10.19 -9.03 7.32
C ILE A 41 9.73 -7.74 8.01
N ARG A 42 10.43 -7.28 9.04
CA ARG A 42 10.10 -6.02 9.75
C ARG A 42 10.16 -4.81 8.82
N ARG A 43 11.17 -4.72 7.95
CA ARG A 43 11.29 -3.64 6.95
C ARG A 43 10.14 -3.67 5.94
N LEU A 44 9.78 -4.85 5.45
CA LEU A 44 8.66 -5.02 4.51
C LEU A 44 7.32 -4.67 5.17
N LYS A 45 7.08 -5.07 6.42
CA LYS A 45 5.89 -4.67 7.18
C LYS A 45 5.79 -3.14 7.33
N LYS A 46 6.92 -2.48 7.62
CA LYS A 46 6.97 -1.00 7.70
C LYS A 46 6.64 -0.36 6.35
N ARG A 47 7.17 -0.88 5.25
CA ARG A 47 6.83 -0.40 3.89
C ARG A 47 5.35 -0.61 3.58
N ARG A 48 4.80 -1.78 3.91
CA ARG A 48 3.37 -2.08 3.70
C ARG A 48 2.46 -1.14 4.48
N LEU A 49 2.82 -0.80 5.73
CA LEU A 49 2.11 0.21 6.52
C LEU A 49 2.17 1.59 5.85
N PHE A 50 3.35 2.03 5.42
CA PHE A 50 3.51 3.32 4.73
C PHE A 50 2.68 3.42 3.43
N ILE A 51 2.57 2.33 2.67
CA ILE A 51 1.72 2.29 1.47
C ILE A 51 0.24 2.40 1.84
N LYS A 52 -0.19 1.71 2.90
CA LYS A 52 -1.54 1.85 3.43
C LYS A 52 -1.83 3.30 3.82
N ASP A 53 -0.94 3.94 4.56
CA ASP A 53 -1.12 5.33 5.01
C ASP A 53 -1.20 6.30 3.82
N GLN A 54 -0.38 6.10 2.78
CA GLN A 54 -0.47 6.88 1.54
C GLN A 54 -1.80 6.67 0.81
N MET A 55 -2.31 5.44 0.74
CA MET A 55 -3.63 5.19 0.14
C MET A 55 -4.73 5.92 0.90
N GLU A 56 -4.71 5.89 2.23
CA GLU A 56 -5.70 6.61 3.04
C GLU A 56 -5.62 8.12 2.83
N HIS A 57 -4.41 8.69 2.76
CA HIS A 57 -4.22 10.11 2.43
C HIS A 57 -4.78 10.47 1.04
N LEU A 58 -4.52 9.64 0.02
CA LEU A 58 -5.05 9.86 -1.33
C LEU A 58 -6.57 9.73 -1.40
N LYS A 59 -7.15 8.76 -0.69
CA LYS A 59 -8.62 8.61 -0.58
C LYS A 59 -9.26 9.82 0.10
N SER A 60 -8.65 10.34 1.17
CA SER A 60 -9.10 11.58 1.83
C SER A 60 -8.98 12.81 0.92
N THR A 61 -8.10 12.77 -0.08
CA THR A 61 -8.02 13.84 -1.10
C THR A 61 -9.17 13.73 -2.13
N LEU A 62 -9.59 12.50 -2.46
CA LEU A 62 -10.72 12.24 -3.37
C LEU A 62 -12.09 12.47 -2.72
N ILE A 63 -12.20 12.23 -1.43
CA ILE A 63 -13.42 12.42 -0.63
C ILE A 63 -13.10 13.53 0.38
N PRO A 64 -13.37 14.82 0.07
CA PRO A 64 -12.86 15.93 0.87
C PRO A 64 -13.49 16.07 2.26
N ASP A 65 -14.29 15.13 2.74
CA ASP A 65 -14.81 15.15 4.11
C ASP A 65 -15.36 13.77 4.51
N ILE A 66 -15.46 13.52 5.82
CA ILE A 66 -15.92 12.29 6.51
C ILE A 66 -14.77 11.40 7.03
N ASP A 67 -14.08 11.86 8.08
CA ASP A 67 -14.13 11.25 9.43
C ASP A 67 -13.01 11.83 10.33
N ALA A 68 -13.41 12.78 11.17
CA ALA A 68 -12.68 13.25 12.37
C ALA A 68 -13.15 12.49 13.61
#